data_AF-A0A0D3DWM9-F1
#
_entry.id   AF-A0A0D3DWM9-F1
#
_cell.length_a   1.000
_cell.length_b   1.000
_cell.length_c   1.000
_cell.angle_alpha   90.00
_cell.angle_beta   90.00
_cell.angle_gamma   90.00
#
_symmetry.space_group_name_H-M   'P 1'
#
loop_
_entity.id
_entity.type
_entity.pdbx_description
1 polymer ?
#
loop_
_entity_poly.entity_id
_entity_poly.type
_entity_poly.pdbx_seq_one_letter_code
_entity_poly.pdbx_strand_id
1 'polypeptide(L)'
;MPLAKAYVFIAKEHNDLHLAWELSSKIRSCQLLLSKAAMKGQPISLDEAKPIVTALSTLIYKAQDAHYDIATSMMTMKSHIQSLEERAHAATVHIQAKFDAQACGWAFGMNVFDLIAWRKANVTGRYRYWQEQNIERTLWKLGTLPPGLLAFYGLTEPLDRRWHVLGLGYDVNIDNRLIETTAVIHYNGNMKPWLKLGIGGYKPFWLRYLNSSHPYLQDCVTA
;
A
#
# COMPACT_ATOMS: atom_id res chain seq x y z
N MET A 1 0.93 26.59 -6.03
CA MET A 1 1.81 25.48 -5.55
C MET A 1 1.86 24.30 -6.52
N PRO A 2 0.74 23.73 -7.02
CA PRO A 2 0.77 22.59 -7.93
C PRO A 2 1.56 22.85 -9.23
N LEU A 3 1.33 24.02 -9.85
CA LEU A 3 2.03 24.43 -11.08
C LEU A 3 3.55 24.51 -10.88
N ALA A 4 4.02 25.16 -9.81
CA ALA A 4 5.45 25.25 -9.52
C ALA A 4 6.10 23.87 -9.29
N LYS A 5 5.37 22.91 -8.69
CA LYS A 5 5.85 21.52 -8.55
C LYS A 5 5.94 20.80 -9.88
N ALA A 6 5.00 21.04 -10.80
CA ALA A 6 5.09 20.51 -12.16
C ALA A 6 6.31 21.08 -12.90
N TYR A 7 6.59 22.38 -12.77
CA TYR A 7 7.78 22.98 -13.38
C TYR A 7 9.09 22.49 -12.79
N VAL A 8 9.16 22.18 -11.49
CA VAL A 8 10.34 21.50 -10.92
C VAL A 8 10.59 20.16 -11.60
N PHE A 9 9.53 19.41 -11.86
CA PHE A 9 9.63 18.10 -12.52
C PHE A 9 10.12 18.25 -13.96
N ILE A 10 9.51 19.15 -14.73
CA ILE A 10 9.87 19.41 -16.13
C ILE A 10 11.31 19.93 -16.23
N ALA A 11 11.70 20.89 -15.37
CA ALA A 11 13.06 21.40 -15.36
C ALA A 11 14.10 20.28 -15.12
N LYS A 12 13.80 19.28 -14.29
CA LYS A 12 14.68 18.11 -14.10
C LYS A 12 14.76 17.22 -15.34
N GLU A 13 13.63 16.96 -16.00
CA GLU A 13 13.58 16.19 -17.25
C GLU A 13 14.41 16.84 -18.36
N HIS A 14 14.38 18.18 -18.43
CA HIS A 14 15.18 18.96 -19.37
C HIS A 14 16.60 19.26 -18.89
N ASN A 15 17.04 18.65 -17.77
CA ASN A 15 18.36 18.86 -17.15
C ASN A 15 18.66 20.32 -16.74
N ASP A 16 17.64 21.16 -16.60
CA ASP A 16 17.72 22.49 -15.99
C ASP A 16 17.63 22.37 -14.46
N LEU A 17 18.70 21.80 -13.89
CA LEU A 17 18.81 21.55 -12.45
C LEU A 17 18.82 22.85 -11.63
N HIS A 18 19.25 23.96 -12.24
CA HIS A 18 19.29 25.27 -11.60
C HIS A 18 17.87 25.79 -11.34
N LEU A 19 17.04 25.88 -12.38
CA LEU A 19 15.64 26.32 -12.25
C LEU A 19 14.84 25.37 -11.35
N ALA A 20 15.08 24.06 -11.46
CA ALA A 20 14.47 23.05 -10.60
C ALA A 20 14.80 23.30 -9.11
N TRP A 21 16.05 23.66 -8.80
CA TRP A 21 16.48 23.96 -7.44
C TRP A 21 15.86 25.26 -6.92
N GLU A 22 15.87 26.33 -7.73
CA GLU A 22 15.29 27.63 -7.36
C GLU A 22 13.79 27.51 -7.04
N LEU A 23 13.03 26.86 -7.93
CA LEU A 23 11.61 26.59 -7.74
C LEU A 23 11.37 25.74 -6.47
N SER A 24 12.14 24.67 -6.30
CA SER A 24 12.05 23.80 -5.11
C SER A 24 12.32 24.56 -3.82
N SER A 25 13.32 25.45 -3.83
CA SER A 25 13.67 26.31 -2.70
C SER A 25 12.51 27.21 -2.32
N LYS A 26 11.90 27.91 -3.29
CA LYS A 26 10.76 28.81 -3.02
C LYS A 26 9.50 28.06 -2.62
N ILE A 27 9.25 26.86 -3.14
CA ILE A 27 8.17 25.99 -2.65
C ILE A 27 8.36 25.66 -1.17
N ARG A 28 9.58 25.30 -0.75
CA ARG A 28 9.87 25.04 0.68
C ARG A 28 9.68 26.30 1.54
N SER A 29 10.11 27.47 1.06
CA SER A 29 9.87 28.74 1.76
C SER A 29 8.37 29.05 1.93
N CYS A 30 7.55 28.84 0.89
CA CYS A 30 6.09 28.96 0.98
C CYS A 30 5.52 28.00 2.04
N GLN A 31 5.90 26.73 1.99
CA GLN A 31 5.41 25.70 2.92
C GLN A 31 5.79 26.02 4.37
N LEU A 32 7.01 26.49 4.60
CA LEU A 32 7.47 26.92 5.92
C LEU A 32 6.68 28.13 6.43
N LEU A 33 6.40 29.12 5.57
CA LEU A 33 5.62 30.29 5.96
C LEU A 33 4.18 29.90 6.33
N LEU A 34 3.54 29.07 5.52
CA LEU A 34 2.20 28.52 5.80
C LEU A 34 2.18 27.74 7.11
N SER A 35 3.19 26.89 7.35
CA SER A 35 3.32 26.15 8.60
C SER A 35 3.46 27.08 9.81
N LYS A 36 4.28 28.13 9.72
CA LYS A 36 4.47 29.11 10.79
C LYS A 36 3.17 29.86 11.11
N ALA A 37 2.44 30.29 10.09
CA ALA A 37 1.15 30.96 10.27
C ALA A 37 0.11 30.06 10.95
N ALA A 38 0.03 28.79 10.51
CA ALA A 38 -0.85 27.80 11.12
C ALA A 38 -0.49 27.55 12.60
N MET A 39 0.80 27.46 12.93
CA MET A 39 1.26 27.26 14.31
C MET A 39 1.02 28.47 15.22
N LYS A 40 1.14 29.70 14.68
CA LYS A 40 0.93 30.94 15.44
C LYS A 40 -0.54 31.33 15.58
N GLY A 41 -1.43 30.73 14.79
CA GLY A 41 -2.85 31.13 14.71
C GLY A 41 -3.05 32.55 14.17
N GLN A 42 -2.05 33.12 13.48
CA GLN A 42 -2.09 34.48 12.94
C GLN A 42 -2.06 34.45 11.40
N PRO A 43 -2.78 35.35 10.72
CA PRO A 43 -2.70 35.49 9.27
C PRO A 43 -1.29 35.88 8.82
N ILE A 44 -0.90 35.42 7.63
CA ILE A 44 0.35 35.85 6.98
C ILE A 44 0.21 37.32 6.58
N SER A 45 1.19 38.14 6.98
CA SER A 45 1.23 39.55 6.57
C SER A 45 1.67 39.72 5.11
N LEU A 46 1.32 40.86 4.51
CA LEU A 46 1.73 41.17 3.14
C LEU A 46 3.25 41.21 3.01
N ASP A 47 3.96 41.75 4.00
CA ASP A 47 5.42 41.88 3.99
C ASP A 47 6.12 40.51 4.05
N GLU A 48 5.54 39.54 4.75
CA GLU A 48 6.03 38.16 4.78
C GLU A 48 5.76 37.42 3.46
N ALA A 49 4.59 37.65 2.85
CA ALA A 49 4.18 36.94 1.64
C ALA A 49 4.85 37.49 0.36
N LYS A 50 4.91 38.82 0.24
CA LYS A 50 5.35 39.53 -0.98
C LYS A 50 6.69 39.05 -1.54
N PRO A 51 7.80 38.94 -0.78
CA PRO A 51 9.07 38.51 -1.35
C PRO A 51 9.03 37.08 -1.90
N ILE A 52 8.26 36.20 -1.27
CA ILE A 52 8.14 34.80 -1.71
C ILE A 52 7.25 34.71 -2.95
N VAL A 53 6.12 35.41 -2.96
CA VAL A 53 5.19 35.44 -4.10
C VAL A 53 5.87 36.05 -5.33
N THR A 54 6.55 37.18 -5.17
CA THR A 54 7.29 37.84 -6.27
C THR A 54 8.40 36.96 -6.82
N ALA A 55 9.17 36.30 -5.94
CA ALA A 55 10.22 35.38 -6.41
C ALA A 55 9.62 34.19 -7.16
N LEU A 56 8.53 33.60 -6.65
CA LEU A 56 7.86 32.47 -7.28
C LEU A 56 7.22 32.87 -8.62
N SER A 57 6.61 34.06 -8.73
CA SER A 57 6.03 34.54 -9.98
C SER A 57 7.09 34.73 -11.06
N THR A 58 8.27 35.26 -10.70
CA THR A 58 9.39 35.41 -11.64
C THR A 58 9.89 34.05 -12.12
N LEU A 59 10.03 33.07 -11.22
CA LEU A 59 10.46 31.71 -11.60
C LEU A 59 9.42 30.99 -12.48
N ILE A 60 8.12 31.21 -12.23
CA ILE A 60 7.04 30.70 -13.07
C ILE A 60 7.11 31.30 -14.48
N TYR A 61 7.36 32.61 -14.59
CA TYR A 61 7.56 33.26 -15.89
C TYR A 61 8.81 32.75 -16.61
N LYS A 62 9.94 32.58 -15.91
CA LYS A 62 11.15 31.96 -16.48
C LYS A 62 10.90 30.55 -17.00
N ALA A 63 10.13 29.75 -16.27
CA ALA A 63 9.73 28.42 -16.72
C ALA A 63 8.86 28.48 -17.99
N GLN A 64 7.93 29.43 -18.08
CA GLN A 64 7.12 29.63 -19.29
C GLN A 64 7.97 30.09 -20.49
N ASP A 65 8.93 30.98 -20.26
CA ASP A 65 9.88 31.47 -21.28
C ASP A 65 10.80 30.34 -21.78
N ALA A 66 11.13 29.39 -20.91
CA ALA A 66 11.80 28.13 -21.27
C ALA A 66 10.88 27.12 -21.99
N HIS A 67 9.70 27.54 -22.45
CA HIS A 67 8.67 26.71 -23.11
C HIS A 67 8.15 25.54 -22.26
N TYR A 68 8.25 25.61 -20.92
CA TYR A 68 7.55 24.68 -20.02
C TYR A 68 6.07 25.05 -19.90
N ASP A 69 5.40 25.28 -21.02
CA ASP A 69 3.99 25.65 -21.07
C ASP A 69 3.05 24.45 -20.75
N ILE A 70 1.74 24.69 -20.80
CA ILE A 70 0.73 23.66 -20.51
C ILE A 70 0.84 22.49 -21.48
N ALA A 71 1.15 22.74 -22.76
CA ALA A 71 1.26 21.71 -23.77
C ALA A 71 2.48 20.82 -23.52
N THR A 72 3.64 21.41 -23.22
CA THR A 72 4.84 20.67 -22.80
C THR A 72 4.57 19.88 -21.53
N SER A 73 3.91 20.48 -20.53
CA SER A 73 3.54 19.81 -19.29
C SER A 73 2.63 18.61 -19.53
N MET A 74 1.62 18.75 -20.39
CA MET A 74 0.71 17.66 -20.77
C MET A 74 1.44 16.56 -21.54
N MET A 75 2.32 16.90 -22.48
CA MET A 75 3.08 15.92 -23.24
C MET A 75 4.05 15.14 -22.35
N THR A 76 4.79 15.81 -21.47
CA THR A 76 5.69 15.16 -20.51
C THR A 76 4.92 14.26 -19.55
N MET A 77 3.77 14.73 -19.03
CA MET A 77 2.93 13.92 -18.15
C MET A 77 2.33 12.72 -18.89
N LYS A 78 1.88 12.89 -20.15
CA LYS A 78 1.39 11.80 -20.99
C LYS A 78 2.47 10.75 -21.25
N SER A 79 3.68 11.18 -21.59
CA SER A 79 4.84 10.28 -21.78
C SER A 79 5.13 9.48 -20.51
N HIS A 80 5.09 10.11 -19.34
CA HIS A 80 5.25 9.42 -18.05
C HIS A 80 4.14 8.41 -17.77
N ILE A 81 2.88 8.77 -18.05
CA ILE A 81 1.75 7.84 -17.91
C ILE A 81 1.95 6.63 -18.83
N GLN A 82 2.31 6.85 -20.09
CA GLN A 82 2.59 5.77 -21.04
C GLN A 82 3.73 4.87 -20.55
N SER A 83 4.83 5.45 -20.06
CA SER A 83 5.93 4.67 -19.47
C SER A 83 5.50 3.84 -18.26
N LEU A 84 4.63 4.37 -17.40
CA LEU A 84 4.07 3.63 -16.26
C LEU A 84 3.16 2.48 -16.73
N GLU A 85 2.34 2.72 -17.75
CA GLU A 85 1.50 1.69 -18.36
C GLU A 85 2.33 0.57 -18.99
N GLU A 86 3.38 0.91 -19.74
CA GLU A 86 4.31 -0.04 -20.33
C GLU A 86 5.02 -0.87 -19.26
N ARG A 87 5.47 -0.25 -18.16
CA ARG A 87 6.09 -0.95 -17.03
C ARG A 87 5.11 -1.89 -16.33
N ALA A 88 3.87 -1.45 -16.12
CA ALA A 88 2.82 -2.29 -15.54
C ALA A 88 2.48 -3.47 -16.46
N HIS A 89 2.45 -3.24 -17.78
CA HIS A 89 2.23 -4.28 -18.77
C HIS A 89 3.39 -5.30 -18.78
N ALA A 90 4.64 -4.84 -18.81
CA ALA A 90 5.82 -5.70 -18.76
C ALA A 90 5.87 -6.55 -17.46
N ALA A 91 5.57 -5.94 -16.32
CA ALA A 91 5.40 -6.64 -15.04
C ALA A 91 4.33 -7.74 -15.13
N THR A 92 3.19 -7.43 -15.72
CA THR A 92 2.07 -8.38 -15.90
C THR A 92 2.49 -9.56 -16.79
N VAL A 93 3.12 -9.29 -17.93
CA VAL A 93 3.62 -10.32 -18.85
C VAL A 93 4.65 -11.20 -18.18
N HIS A 94 5.57 -10.62 -17.39
CA HIS A 94 6.57 -11.38 -16.64
C HIS A 94 5.97 -12.37 -15.65
N ILE A 95 4.89 -11.97 -14.96
CA ILE A 95 4.15 -12.85 -14.04
C ILE A 95 3.38 -13.91 -14.83
N GLN A 96 2.60 -13.52 -15.85
CA GLN A 96 1.79 -14.46 -16.64
C GLN A 96 2.62 -15.54 -17.36
N ALA A 97 3.87 -15.22 -17.74
CA ALA A 97 4.77 -16.20 -18.34
C ALA A 97 5.21 -17.31 -17.37
N LYS A 98 5.11 -17.08 -16.05
CA LYS A 98 5.59 -18.01 -15.00
C LYS A 98 4.47 -18.60 -14.14
N PHE A 99 3.30 -17.97 -14.12
CA PHE A 99 2.20 -18.30 -13.21
C PHE A 99 0.89 -18.40 -13.96
N ASP A 100 0.12 -19.46 -13.68
CA ASP A 100 -1.25 -19.59 -14.14
C ASP A 100 -2.16 -18.65 -13.33
N ALA A 101 -2.85 -17.75 -14.03
CA ALA A 101 -3.80 -16.82 -13.42
C ALA A 101 -5.03 -17.52 -12.81
N GLN A 102 -5.30 -18.77 -13.19
CA GLN A 102 -6.38 -19.60 -12.65
C GLN A 102 -5.93 -20.49 -11.50
N ALA A 103 -4.64 -20.49 -11.15
CA ALA A 103 -4.16 -21.27 -10.01
C ALA A 103 -4.78 -20.76 -8.70
N CYS A 104 -5.20 -21.71 -7.86
CA CYS A 104 -5.71 -21.38 -6.54
C CYS A 104 -4.61 -20.79 -5.67
N GLY A 105 -4.83 -19.58 -5.14
CA GLY A 105 -4.03 -19.07 -4.02
C GLY A 105 -4.40 -19.76 -2.70
N TRP A 106 -3.46 -19.82 -1.76
CA TRP A 106 -3.76 -20.21 -0.37
C TRP A 106 -3.70 -19.00 0.57
N ALA A 107 -4.36 -19.13 1.72
CA ALA A 107 -4.30 -18.12 2.77
C ALA A 107 -3.04 -18.30 3.62
N PHE A 108 -2.25 -17.24 3.81
CA PHE A 108 -1.01 -17.30 4.59
C PHE A 108 -1.21 -17.47 6.12
N GLY A 109 -2.45 -17.45 6.61
CA GLY A 109 -2.73 -17.35 8.06
C GLY A 109 -2.52 -18.63 8.88
N MET A 110 -2.51 -19.81 8.26
CA MET A 110 -2.25 -21.09 8.93
C MET A 110 -1.58 -22.03 7.93
N ASN A 111 -0.37 -22.50 8.24
CA ASN A 111 0.43 -23.32 7.34
C ASN A 111 1.29 -24.30 8.15
N VAL A 112 1.59 -25.44 7.54
CA VAL A 112 2.63 -26.37 8.02
C VAL A 112 3.73 -26.40 6.97
N PHE A 113 4.96 -26.16 7.39
CA PHE A 113 6.11 -26.10 6.48
C PHE A 113 7.05 -27.28 6.74
N ASP A 114 7.30 -28.07 5.70
CA ASP A 114 8.42 -29.00 5.69
C ASP A 114 9.72 -28.22 5.44
N LEU A 115 10.52 -28.05 6.49
CA LEU A 115 11.77 -27.28 6.44
C LEU A 115 12.90 -28.01 5.68
N ILE A 116 12.79 -29.31 5.44
CA ILE A 116 13.72 -30.07 4.60
C ILE A 116 13.37 -29.82 3.14
N ALA A 117 12.10 -29.99 2.76
CA ALA A 117 11.61 -29.69 1.42
C ALA A 117 11.83 -28.21 1.05
N TRP A 118 11.57 -27.29 1.99
CA TRP A 118 11.83 -25.86 1.83
C TRP A 118 13.28 -25.59 1.41
N ARG A 119 14.24 -26.18 2.14
CA ARG A 119 15.67 -26.01 1.86
C ARG A 119 16.04 -26.63 0.52
N LYS A 120 15.55 -27.84 0.23
CA LYS A 120 15.80 -28.54 -1.04
C LYS A 120 15.27 -27.77 -2.25
N ALA A 121 14.10 -27.15 -2.13
CA ALA A 121 13.49 -26.34 -3.19
C ALA A 121 13.97 -24.89 -3.24
N ASN A 122 14.91 -24.50 -2.36
CA ASN A 122 15.46 -23.14 -2.24
C ASN A 122 14.37 -22.04 -2.20
N VAL A 123 13.31 -22.26 -1.40
CA VAL A 123 12.17 -21.33 -1.32
C VAL A 123 12.61 -19.94 -0.86
N THR A 124 13.55 -19.86 0.08
CA THR A 124 14.12 -18.58 0.53
C THR A 124 14.80 -17.82 -0.61
N GLY A 125 15.50 -18.51 -1.52
CA GLY A 125 16.10 -17.88 -2.70
C GLY A 125 15.03 -17.35 -3.66
N ARG A 126 13.98 -18.13 -3.94
CA ARG A 126 12.83 -17.70 -4.75
C ARG A 126 12.16 -16.46 -4.16
N TYR A 127 11.94 -16.46 -2.84
CA TYR A 127 11.35 -15.33 -2.13
C TYR A 127 12.20 -14.06 -2.26
N ARG A 128 13.52 -14.15 -2.04
CA ARG A 128 14.43 -13.00 -2.20
C ARG A 128 14.45 -12.48 -3.64
N TYR A 129 14.52 -13.37 -4.63
CA TYR A 129 14.45 -12.99 -6.03
C TYR A 129 13.21 -12.13 -6.31
N TRP A 130 12.03 -12.58 -5.87
CA TRP A 130 10.80 -11.83 -6.08
C TRP A 130 10.78 -10.49 -5.33
N GLN A 131 11.31 -10.44 -4.11
CA GLN A 131 11.47 -9.19 -3.36
C GLN A 131 12.37 -8.19 -4.11
N GLU A 132 13.45 -8.65 -4.72
CA GLU A 132 14.34 -7.81 -5.54
C GLU A 132 13.63 -7.33 -6.81
N GLN A 133 12.87 -8.21 -7.49
CA GLN A 133 12.09 -7.81 -8.67
C GLN A 133 11.01 -6.76 -8.34
N ASN A 134 10.56 -6.69 -7.08
CA ASN A 134 9.56 -5.72 -6.64
C ASN A 134 10.14 -4.53 -5.84
N ILE A 135 11.44 -4.23 -5.98
CA ILE A 135 12.07 -3.12 -5.23
C ILE A 135 11.40 -1.77 -5.54
N GLU A 136 10.94 -1.59 -6.78
CA GLU A 136 10.21 -0.40 -7.23
C GLU A 136 8.69 -0.46 -6.94
N ARG A 137 8.21 -1.51 -6.28
CA ARG A 137 6.79 -1.75 -5.95
C ARG A 137 5.84 -1.79 -7.15
N THR A 138 6.35 -2.26 -8.29
CA THR A 138 5.61 -2.37 -9.55
C THR A 138 4.82 -3.67 -9.67
N LEU A 139 5.25 -4.76 -8.99
CA LEU A 139 4.58 -6.07 -9.01
C LEU A 139 3.48 -6.18 -7.95
N TRP A 140 3.71 -5.67 -6.73
CA TRP A 140 2.70 -5.55 -5.68
C TRP A 140 3.02 -4.40 -4.72
N LYS A 141 1.99 -3.85 -4.06
CA LYS A 141 2.13 -2.67 -3.20
C LYS A 141 2.56 -2.99 -1.77
N LEU A 142 1.83 -3.90 -1.11
CA LEU A 142 1.98 -4.22 0.32
C LEU A 142 1.53 -5.65 0.62
N GLY A 143 1.96 -6.15 1.78
CA GLY A 143 1.56 -7.45 2.30
C GLY A 143 2.56 -8.55 1.99
N THR A 144 2.44 -9.65 2.74
CA THR A 144 3.29 -10.84 2.63
C THR A 144 2.70 -11.91 1.72
N LEU A 145 1.40 -11.83 1.41
CA LEU A 145 0.71 -12.82 0.59
C LEU A 145 1.25 -12.87 -0.85
N PRO A 146 1.37 -11.74 -1.59
CA PRO A 146 1.89 -11.80 -2.96
C PRO A 146 3.27 -12.46 -3.09
N PRO A 147 4.31 -12.05 -2.33
CA PRO A 147 5.62 -12.72 -2.43
C PRO A 147 5.58 -14.17 -1.93
N GLY A 148 4.69 -14.50 -0.99
CA GLY A 148 4.43 -15.89 -0.58
C GLY A 148 3.90 -16.75 -1.74
N LEU A 149 2.85 -16.30 -2.42
CA LEU A 149 2.28 -17.02 -3.57
C LEU A 149 3.34 -17.27 -4.67
N LEU A 150 4.16 -16.25 -4.98
CA LEU A 150 5.22 -16.37 -5.99
C LEU A 150 6.34 -17.33 -5.57
N ALA A 151 6.75 -17.29 -4.30
CA ALA A 151 7.83 -18.11 -3.78
C ALA A 151 7.46 -19.60 -3.65
N PHE A 152 6.19 -19.90 -3.38
CA PHE A 152 5.72 -21.26 -3.13
C PHE A 152 4.82 -21.81 -4.24
N TYR A 153 4.65 -21.09 -5.34
CA TYR A 153 3.92 -21.60 -6.51
C TYR A 153 4.43 -22.97 -6.93
N GLY A 154 3.49 -23.91 -7.07
CA GLY A 154 3.74 -25.32 -7.40
C GLY A 154 4.36 -26.16 -6.27
N LEU A 155 4.47 -25.62 -5.05
CA LEU A 155 5.11 -26.28 -3.90
C LEU A 155 4.16 -26.44 -2.69
N THR A 156 2.85 -26.30 -2.90
CA THR A 156 1.87 -26.33 -1.82
C THR A 156 0.90 -27.49 -1.97
N GLU A 157 0.60 -28.11 -0.84
CA GLU A 157 -0.42 -29.15 -0.72
C GLU A 157 -1.62 -28.62 0.06
N PRO A 158 -2.86 -28.94 -0.36
CA PRO A 158 -4.04 -28.50 0.36
C PRO A 158 -4.19 -29.25 1.70
N LEU A 159 -4.53 -28.52 2.74
CA LEU A 159 -4.97 -29.11 4.01
C LEU A 159 -6.46 -29.45 3.94
N ASP A 160 -6.85 -30.57 4.54
CA ASP A 160 -8.26 -30.92 4.73
C ASP A 160 -8.94 -29.80 5.55
N ARG A 161 -10.14 -29.38 5.13
CA ARG A 161 -10.90 -28.25 5.70
C ARG A 161 -11.22 -28.44 7.19
N ARG A 162 -11.19 -29.66 7.71
CA ARG A 162 -11.34 -29.96 9.15
C ARG A 162 -10.15 -29.51 9.99
N TRP A 163 -9.00 -29.22 9.38
CA TRP A 163 -7.87 -28.63 10.08
C TRP A 163 -7.99 -27.11 10.21
N HIS A 164 -8.59 -26.45 9.20
CA HIS A 164 -8.61 -25.01 9.11
C HIS A 164 -9.86 -24.49 8.41
N VAL A 165 -10.70 -23.79 9.16
CA VAL A 165 -11.87 -23.06 8.62
C VAL A 165 -11.57 -21.57 8.62
N LEU A 166 -11.54 -20.98 7.42
CA LEU A 166 -11.40 -19.55 7.19
C LEU A 166 -12.73 -18.92 6.77
N GLY A 167 -12.82 -17.60 6.87
CA GLY A 167 -13.93 -16.80 6.36
C GLY A 167 -14.80 -16.18 7.44
N LEU A 168 -14.52 -16.43 8.73
CA LEU A 168 -15.39 -16.02 9.85
C LEU A 168 -15.44 -14.49 10.09
N GLY A 169 -14.83 -13.68 9.23
CA GLY A 169 -14.96 -12.22 9.23
C GLY A 169 -15.55 -11.64 7.95
N TYR A 170 -16.08 -12.47 7.03
CA TYR A 170 -16.79 -12.00 5.82
C TYR A 170 -17.84 -12.97 5.25
N ASP A 171 -17.71 -14.28 5.47
CA ASP A 171 -18.67 -15.29 5.01
C ASP A 171 -19.65 -15.61 6.13
N VAL A 172 -20.93 -15.33 5.94
CA VAL A 172 -21.98 -15.55 6.95
C VAL A 172 -22.60 -16.95 6.89
N ASN A 173 -22.22 -17.76 5.92
CA ASN A 173 -22.87 -19.04 5.60
C ASN A 173 -22.05 -20.27 6.01
N ILE A 174 -20.96 -20.08 6.77
CA ILE A 174 -20.17 -21.21 7.29
C ILE A 174 -20.99 -21.97 8.34
N ASP A 175 -21.16 -23.27 8.13
CA ASP A 175 -21.88 -24.17 9.03
C ASP A 175 -21.21 -24.22 10.42
N ASN A 176 -21.99 -23.92 11.46
CA ASN A 176 -21.55 -23.99 12.86
C ASN A 176 -21.02 -25.38 13.24
N ARG A 177 -21.56 -26.46 12.67
CA ARG A 177 -21.08 -27.83 12.95
C ARG A 177 -19.64 -28.03 12.50
N LEU A 178 -19.26 -27.41 11.39
CA LEU A 178 -17.88 -27.43 10.89
C LEU A 178 -16.97 -26.57 11.78
N ILE A 179 -17.46 -25.42 12.27
CA ILE A 179 -16.72 -24.53 13.18
C ILE A 179 -16.45 -25.22 14.53
N GLU A 180 -17.40 -26.00 15.02
CA GLU A 180 -17.26 -26.73 16.30
C GLU A 180 -16.28 -27.90 16.24
N THR A 181 -16.11 -28.49 15.06
CA THR A 181 -15.31 -29.72 14.88
C THR A 181 -13.93 -29.47 14.26
N THR A 182 -13.67 -28.27 13.74
CA THR A 182 -12.38 -27.94 13.14
C THR A 182 -11.29 -27.71 14.19
N ALA A 183 -10.04 -28.02 13.84
CA ALA A 183 -8.90 -27.78 14.72
C ALA A 183 -8.60 -26.28 14.90
N VAL A 184 -8.73 -25.48 13.82
CA VAL A 184 -8.43 -24.06 13.84
C VAL A 184 -9.50 -23.27 13.09
N ILE A 185 -10.05 -22.25 13.75
CA ILE A 185 -10.93 -21.24 13.14
C ILE A 185 -10.14 -19.97 12.88
N HIS A 186 -10.36 -19.34 11.72
CA HIS A 186 -9.66 -18.14 11.31
C HIS A 186 -10.64 -17.01 11.01
N TYR A 187 -10.63 -16.00 11.88
CA TYR A 187 -11.39 -14.75 11.75
C TYR A 187 -10.71 -13.75 10.80
N ASN A 188 -10.52 -14.14 9.53
CA ASN A 188 -10.07 -13.24 8.47
C ASN A 188 -11.24 -12.45 7.86
N GLY A 189 -10.96 -11.24 7.40
CA GLY A 189 -11.98 -10.28 6.94
C GLY A 189 -12.18 -9.12 7.92
N ASN A 190 -13.16 -8.29 7.59
CA ASN A 190 -13.40 -7.01 8.26
C ASN A 190 -14.42 -7.10 9.40
N MET A 191 -15.29 -8.12 9.42
CA MET A 191 -16.39 -8.26 10.38
C MET A 191 -16.05 -9.24 11.51
N LYS A 192 -14.91 -9.00 12.17
CA LYS A 192 -14.37 -9.86 13.23
C LYS A 192 -15.24 -9.84 14.50
N PRO A 193 -15.30 -10.93 15.28
CA PRO A 193 -16.28 -11.09 16.36
C PRO A 193 -16.11 -10.11 17.53
N TRP A 194 -14.91 -9.58 17.75
CA TRP A 194 -14.63 -8.55 18.76
C TRP A 194 -15.05 -7.13 18.34
N LEU A 195 -15.58 -6.95 17.12
CA LEU A 195 -16.10 -5.68 16.66
C LEU A 195 -17.61 -5.59 16.90
N LYS A 196 -18.11 -4.37 17.11
CA LYS A 196 -19.55 -4.10 17.23
C LYS A 196 -20.33 -4.66 16.03
N LEU A 197 -19.84 -4.37 14.82
CA LEU A 197 -20.38 -4.83 13.53
C LEU A 197 -19.88 -6.24 13.11
N GLY A 198 -19.28 -7.01 14.03
CA GLY A 198 -18.86 -8.38 13.74
C GLY A 198 -20.03 -9.32 13.46
N ILE A 199 -19.79 -10.38 12.69
CA ILE A 199 -20.82 -11.37 12.34
C ILE A 199 -21.34 -12.05 13.63
N GLY A 200 -22.62 -11.82 13.94
CA GLY A 200 -23.23 -12.25 15.20
C GLY A 200 -23.12 -13.74 15.46
N GLY A 201 -23.35 -14.56 14.42
CA GLY A 201 -23.30 -16.03 14.51
C GLY A 201 -21.95 -16.59 14.97
N TYR A 202 -20.86 -15.85 14.78
CA TYR A 202 -19.52 -16.32 15.16
C TYR A 202 -18.99 -15.73 16.46
N LYS A 203 -19.67 -14.73 17.04
CA LYS A 203 -19.26 -14.12 18.32
C LYS A 203 -19.14 -15.14 19.47
N PRO A 204 -20.07 -16.10 19.65
CA PRO A 204 -19.97 -17.07 20.75
C PRO A 204 -18.66 -17.87 20.76
N PHE A 205 -18.14 -18.23 19.58
CA PHE A 205 -16.90 -19.01 19.46
C PHE A 205 -15.66 -18.24 19.91
N TRP A 206 -15.68 -16.91 19.88
CA TRP A 206 -14.63 -16.04 20.41
C TRP A 206 -14.83 -15.74 21.89
N LEU A 207 -16.04 -15.33 22.27
CA LEU A 207 -16.36 -14.87 23.63
C LEU A 207 -16.10 -15.93 24.70
N ARG A 208 -16.27 -17.23 24.39
CA ARG A 208 -16.01 -18.32 25.33
C ARG A 208 -14.56 -18.42 25.83
N TYR A 209 -13.62 -17.79 25.14
CA TYR A 209 -12.20 -17.77 25.53
C TYR A 209 -11.80 -16.46 26.21
N LEU A 210 -12.71 -15.49 26.32
CA LEU A 210 -12.44 -14.24 27.03
C LEU A 210 -12.63 -14.43 28.53
N ASN A 211 -11.62 -14.02 29.30
CA ASN A 211 -11.74 -13.96 30.75
C ASN A 211 -12.45 -12.66 31.15
N SER A 212 -13.76 -12.74 31.41
CA SER A 212 -14.58 -11.60 31.83
C SER A 212 -14.14 -10.97 33.16
N SER A 213 -13.36 -11.68 33.97
CA SER A 213 -12.78 -11.15 35.22
C SER A 213 -11.49 -10.37 35.01
N HIS A 214 -10.95 -10.33 33.78
CA HIS A 214 -9.72 -9.59 33.50
C HIS A 214 -9.98 -8.07 33.57
N PRO A 215 -9.18 -7.28 34.32
CA PRO A 215 -9.47 -5.85 34.55
C PRO A 215 -9.70 -5.05 33.26
N TYR A 216 -8.87 -5.27 32.24
CA TYR A 216 -8.99 -4.58 30.94
C TYR A 216 -10.23 -4.94 30.11
N LEU A 217 -10.92 -6.05 30.44
CA LEU A 217 -12.13 -6.47 29.74
C LEU A 217 -13.41 -6.03 30.47
N GLN A 218 -13.34 -5.71 31.76
CA GLN A 218 -14.47 -5.19 32.52
C GLN A 218 -14.92 -3.82 32.01
N ASP A 219 -13.97 -2.97 31.62
CA ASP A 219 -14.23 -1.63 31.06
C ASP A 219 -14.89 -1.67 29.67
N CYS A 220 -14.87 -2.82 28.98
CA CYS A 220 -15.48 -2.99 27.65
C CYS A 220 -16.92 -3.52 27.70
N VAL A 221 -17.38 -4.07 28.83
CA VAL A 221 -18.73 -4.66 28.96
C VAL A 221 -19.76 -3.62 29.44
N THR A 222 -19.31 -2.50 30.02
CA THR A 222 -20.14 -1.44 30.62
C THR A 222 -20.40 -0.22 29.71
N ALA A 223 -20.03 -0.27 28.43
CA ALA A 223 -20.21 0.83 27.46
C ALA A 223 -21.15 0.51 26.30
#